data_AF-A0A374ES00-F1
#
_entry.id   AF-A0A374ES00-F1
#
_cell.length_a   1.000
_cell.length_b   1.000
_cell.length_c   1.000
_cell.angle_alpha   90.00
_cell.angle_beta   90.00
_cell.angle_gamma   90.00
#
_symmetry.space_group_name_H-M   'P 1'
#
loop_
_entity.id
_entity.type
_entity.pdbx_description
1 polymer ?
#
loop_
_entity_poly.entity_id
_entity_poly.type
_entity_poly.pdbx_seq_one_letter_code
_entity_poly.pdbx_strand_id
1 'polypeptide(L)'
;MIFYDDEHEELFNKLCKKMPYLDGYHLSLAYLLTMDSVLRHHIGALYDVKKDVIIFEGLNKPFQTSTSLKTTRLAFNLWNGTVYDSDPPETYIDKNGEKAYIPSKYYAPNNIFNCNYTPYYFEAIKIRYEIFM
;
A
#
# COMPACT_ATOMS: atom_id res chain seq x y z
N MET A 1 14.02 -7.85 8.31
CA MET A 1 13.60 -7.61 6.92
C MET A 1 14.02 -8.77 6.07
N ILE A 2 13.05 -9.55 5.61
CA ILE A 2 13.23 -10.46 4.47
C ILE A 2 12.95 -9.67 3.19
N PHE A 3 13.70 -9.87 2.13
CA PHE A 3 13.44 -9.25 0.82
C PHE A 3 13.02 -10.33 -0.18
N TYR A 4 12.23 -9.93 -1.19
CA TYR A 4 11.68 -10.86 -2.19
C TYR A 4 12.78 -11.30 -3.17
N ASP A 5 13.60 -10.35 -3.57
CA ASP A 5 14.77 -10.49 -4.43
C ASP A 5 15.77 -9.35 -4.12
N ASP A 6 16.96 -9.40 -4.72
CA ASP A 6 18.00 -8.38 -4.54
C ASP A 6 17.54 -7.00 -5.02
N GLU A 7 16.69 -6.96 -6.07
CA GLU A 7 16.17 -5.73 -6.63
C GLU A 7 15.22 -5.01 -5.65
N HIS A 8 14.40 -5.77 -4.92
CA HIS A 8 13.56 -5.25 -3.85
C HIS A 8 14.44 -4.58 -2.77
N GLU A 9 15.48 -5.23 -2.27
CA GLU A 9 16.38 -4.62 -1.28
C GLU A 9 17.04 -3.34 -1.80
N GLU A 10 17.54 -3.37 -3.03
CA GLU A 10 18.21 -2.22 -3.64
C GLU A 10 17.25 -1.02 -3.80
N LEU A 11 16.06 -1.26 -4.34
CA LEU A 11 15.05 -0.22 -4.57
C LEU A 11 14.47 0.31 -3.26
N PHE A 12 14.25 -0.55 -2.26
CA PHE A 12 13.83 -0.16 -0.92
C PHE A 12 14.80 0.85 -0.32
N ASN A 13 16.10 0.51 -0.29
CA ASN A 13 17.15 1.38 0.23
C ASN A 13 17.26 2.70 -0.57
N LYS A 14 17.10 2.64 -1.90
CA LYS A 14 17.09 3.84 -2.77
C LYS A 14 15.91 4.76 -2.50
N LEU A 15 14.72 4.21 -2.25
CA LEU A 15 13.52 4.99 -1.95
C LEU A 15 13.60 5.61 -0.55
N CYS A 16 14.01 4.85 0.47
CA CYS A 16 14.17 5.33 1.83
C CYS A 16 15.12 6.54 1.93
N LYS A 17 16.23 6.53 1.18
CA LYS A 17 17.17 7.67 1.12
C LYS A 17 16.55 8.99 0.62
N LYS A 18 15.39 8.93 -0.05
CA LYS A 18 14.67 10.09 -0.58
C LYS A 18 13.48 10.49 0.28
N MET A 19 13.03 9.62 1.19
CA MET A 19 11.87 9.88 2.03
C MET A 19 12.20 10.91 3.11
N PRO A 20 11.23 11.76 3.50
CA PRO A 20 11.42 12.75 4.55
C PRO A 20 11.56 12.13 5.94
N TYR A 21 10.96 10.96 6.16
CA TYR A 21 10.98 10.22 7.41
C TYR A 21 11.27 8.74 7.16
N LEU A 22 11.78 8.07 8.21
CA LEU A 22 12.08 6.63 8.22
C LEU A 22 11.31 5.95 9.36
N ASP A 23 10.03 6.30 9.52
CA ASP A 23 9.13 5.67 10.49
C ASP A 23 8.44 4.43 9.88
N GLY A 24 7.68 3.70 10.71
CA GLY A 24 6.95 2.51 10.26
C GLY A 24 5.99 2.76 9.09
N TYR A 25 5.41 3.95 8.94
CA TYR A 25 4.50 4.28 7.82
C TYR A 25 5.27 4.34 6.50
N HIS A 26 6.36 5.10 6.49
CA HIS A 26 7.20 5.29 5.30
C HIS A 26 7.92 4.02 4.91
N LEU A 27 8.51 3.32 5.89
CA LEU A 27 9.25 2.10 5.64
C LEU A 27 8.33 0.98 5.12
N SER A 28 7.15 0.81 5.69
CA SER A 28 6.21 -0.21 5.20
C SER A 28 5.66 0.12 3.81
N LEU A 29 5.38 1.39 3.52
CA LEU A 29 5.01 1.87 2.19
C LEU A 29 6.13 1.61 1.19
N ALA A 30 7.36 2.05 1.48
CA ALA A 30 8.53 1.85 0.62
C ALA A 30 8.72 0.37 0.32
N TYR A 31 8.72 -0.47 1.36
CA TYR A 31 8.91 -1.90 1.26
C TYR A 31 7.90 -2.52 0.29
N LEU A 32 6.59 -2.29 0.49
CA LEU A 32 5.55 -2.86 -0.38
C LEU A 32 5.65 -2.37 -1.82
N LEU A 33 5.86 -1.06 -2.04
CA LEU A 33 5.94 -0.50 -3.38
C LEU A 33 7.16 -0.99 -4.16
N THR A 34 8.28 -1.24 -3.48
CA THR A 34 9.51 -1.73 -4.12
C THR A 34 9.55 -3.26 -4.29
N MET A 35 8.79 -3.99 -3.47
CA MET A 35 8.69 -5.44 -3.52
C MET A 35 7.95 -5.95 -4.75
N ASP A 36 6.83 -5.30 -5.08
CA ASP A 36 5.97 -5.77 -6.15
C ASP A 36 6.58 -5.47 -7.53
N SER A 37 6.72 -6.51 -8.34
CA SER A 37 7.36 -6.46 -9.66
C SER A 37 6.72 -5.48 -10.64
N VAL A 38 5.46 -5.09 -10.42
CA VAL A 38 4.78 -4.04 -11.20
C VAL A 38 4.97 -2.68 -10.53
N LEU A 39 4.64 -2.56 -9.24
CA LEU A 39 4.61 -1.26 -8.56
C LEU A 39 5.98 -0.58 -8.52
N ARG A 40 7.06 -1.35 -8.43
CA ARG A 40 8.44 -0.82 -8.33
C ARG A 40 8.87 0.00 -9.54
N HIS A 41 8.20 -0.17 -10.68
CA HIS A 41 8.40 0.62 -11.90
C HIS A 41 7.41 1.81 -12.03
N HIS A 42 6.47 1.94 -11.10
CA HIS A 42 5.38 2.93 -11.10
C HIS A 42 5.22 3.66 -9.76
N ILE A 43 6.24 3.68 -8.89
CA ILE A 43 6.20 4.30 -7.56
C ILE A 43 5.69 5.74 -7.60
N GLY A 44 6.16 6.54 -8.57
CA GLY A 44 5.75 7.94 -8.71
C GLY A 44 4.28 8.14 -9.12
N ALA A 45 3.56 7.08 -9.50
CA ALA A 45 2.12 7.11 -9.71
C ALA A 45 1.31 6.76 -8.43
N LEU A 46 1.99 6.34 -7.36
CA LEU A 46 1.39 5.83 -6.12
C LEU A 46 1.83 6.63 -4.88
N TYR A 47 3.00 7.28 -4.93
CA TYR A 47 3.54 8.09 -3.85
C TYR A 47 4.34 9.27 -4.40
N ASP A 48 4.00 10.47 -3.95
CA ASP A 48 4.76 11.69 -4.21
C ASP A 48 5.70 11.97 -3.04
N VAL A 49 6.98 11.62 -3.21
CA VAL A 49 8.02 11.80 -2.19
C VAL A 49 8.18 13.27 -1.77
N LYS A 50 7.95 14.23 -2.68
CA LYS A 50 8.15 15.66 -2.38
C LYS A 50 7.01 16.22 -1.55
N LYS A 51 5.78 15.78 -1.83
CA LYS A 51 4.58 16.20 -1.10
C LYS A 51 4.31 15.34 0.13
N ASP A 52 4.98 14.20 0.22
CA ASP A 52 4.79 13.19 1.27
C ASP A 52 3.35 12.68 1.36
N VAL A 53 2.79 12.31 0.19
CA VAL A 53 1.41 11.83 0.08
C VAL A 53 1.31 10.64 -0.86
N ILE A 54 0.43 9.70 -0.52
CA ILE A 54 -0.02 8.68 -1.47
C ILE A 54 -0.84 9.33 -2.59
N ILE A 55 -0.75 8.78 -3.79
CA ILE A 55 -1.50 9.21 -4.98
C ILE A 55 -2.60 8.20 -5.21
N PHE A 56 -3.79 8.53 -4.74
CA PHE A 56 -4.89 7.58 -4.67
C PHE A 56 -5.35 7.10 -6.06
N GLU A 57 -5.28 7.98 -7.07
CA GLU A 57 -5.61 7.67 -8.46
C GLU A 57 -4.72 6.57 -9.05
N GLY A 58 -3.55 6.32 -8.45
CA GLY A 58 -2.65 5.22 -8.78
C GLY A 58 -3.28 3.83 -8.68
N LEU A 59 -4.30 3.68 -7.83
CA LEU A 59 -5.05 2.43 -7.67
C LEU A 59 -5.85 2.05 -8.92
N ASN A 60 -6.26 3.04 -9.72
CA ASN A 60 -7.09 2.85 -10.93
C ASN A 60 -6.28 2.95 -12.22
N LYS A 61 -4.94 2.94 -12.15
CA LYS A 61 -4.09 3.07 -13.34
C LYS A 61 -3.97 1.75 -14.12
N PRO A 62 -3.81 1.81 -15.47
CA PRO A 62 -3.78 0.61 -16.31
C PRO A 62 -2.63 -0.36 -16.05
N PHE A 63 -1.55 0.05 -15.37
CA PHE A 63 -0.44 -0.86 -15.02
C PHE A 63 -0.85 -1.86 -13.93
N GLN A 64 -1.91 -1.60 -13.18
CA GLN A 64 -2.34 -2.43 -12.07
C GLN A 64 -2.83 -3.81 -12.55
N THR A 65 -2.33 -4.85 -11.89
CA THR A 65 -2.75 -6.24 -12.05
C THR A 65 -3.54 -6.70 -10.82
N SER A 66 -4.11 -7.91 -10.86
CA SER A 66 -4.80 -8.49 -9.69
C SER A 66 -3.93 -8.55 -8.44
N THR A 67 -2.63 -8.85 -8.59
CA THR A 67 -1.69 -8.92 -7.45
C THR A 67 -1.25 -7.53 -7.00
N SER A 68 -0.88 -6.65 -7.94
CA SER A 68 -0.37 -5.31 -7.59
C SER A 68 -1.45 -4.42 -6.97
N LEU A 69 -2.73 -4.65 -7.29
CA LEU A 69 -3.85 -4.04 -6.58
C LEU A 69 -3.90 -4.45 -5.10
N LYS A 70 -3.60 -5.72 -4.77
CA LYS A 70 -3.54 -6.19 -3.38
C LYS A 70 -2.39 -5.51 -2.63
N THR A 71 -1.23 -5.43 -3.27
CA THR A 71 -0.06 -4.73 -2.71
C THR A 71 -0.37 -3.25 -2.48
N THR A 72 -0.95 -2.56 -3.47
CA THR A 72 -1.29 -1.14 -3.38
C THR A 72 -2.28 -0.87 -2.25
N ARG A 73 -3.35 -1.67 -2.15
CA ARG A 73 -4.34 -1.56 -1.07
C ARG A 73 -3.72 -1.74 0.30
N LEU A 74 -2.88 -2.76 0.48
CA LEU A 74 -2.17 -2.95 1.73
C LEU A 74 -1.27 -1.75 2.05
N ALA A 75 -0.50 -1.26 1.06
CA ALA A 75 0.41 -0.14 1.25
C ALA A 75 -0.33 1.15 1.66
N PHE A 76 -1.44 1.48 1.01
CA PHE A 76 -2.28 2.62 1.36
C PHE A 76 -2.95 2.43 2.73
N ASN A 77 -3.39 1.22 3.05
CA ASN A 77 -3.95 0.91 4.35
C ASN A 77 -2.92 1.08 5.48
N LEU A 78 -1.69 0.61 5.31
CA LEU A 78 -0.63 0.81 6.31
C LEU A 78 -0.22 2.29 6.43
N TRP A 79 -0.36 3.06 5.36
CA TRP A 79 -0.08 4.50 5.34
C TRP A 79 -1.09 5.32 6.18
N ASN A 80 -2.40 5.14 5.98
CA ASN A 80 -3.40 5.99 6.65
C ASN A 80 -4.68 5.28 7.10
N GLY A 81 -4.73 3.95 7.02
CA GLY A 81 -5.89 3.15 7.42
C GLY A 81 -7.03 3.15 6.41
N THR A 82 -6.85 3.71 5.20
CA THR A 82 -7.91 3.69 4.18
C THR A 82 -8.34 2.27 3.84
N VAL A 83 -9.64 2.11 3.59
CA VAL A 83 -10.29 0.87 3.16
C VAL A 83 -11.16 1.10 1.92
N TYR A 84 -10.90 2.17 1.19
CA TYR A 84 -11.70 2.61 0.06
C TYR A 84 -10.94 2.41 -1.25
N ASP A 85 -11.64 2.26 -2.37
CA ASP A 85 -11.05 2.20 -3.72
C ASP A 85 -11.25 3.50 -4.52
N SER A 86 -11.85 4.52 -3.90
CA SER A 86 -11.95 5.88 -4.44
C SER A 86 -11.66 6.93 -3.36
N ASP A 87 -11.19 8.09 -3.80
CA ASP A 87 -11.11 9.32 -3.01
C ASP A 87 -11.74 10.46 -3.85
N PRO A 88 -12.88 11.05 -3.44
CA PRO A 88 -13.63 10.74 -2.23
C PRO A 88 -14.22 9.31 -2.24
N PRO A 89 -14.43 8.68 -1.07
CA PRO A 89 -15.02 7.34 -1.02
C PRO A 89 -16.46 7.31 -1.52
N GLU A 90 -16.85 6.17 -2.10
CA GLU A 90 -18.26 5.90 -2.43
C GLU A 90 -19.15 6.00 -1.20
N THR A 91 -20.36 6.57 -1.38
CA THR A 91 -21.29 6.82 -0.28
C THR A 91 -22.72 6.42 -0.61
N TYR A 92 -23.50 6.15 0.43
CA TYR A 92 -24.94 5.89 0.36
C TYR A 92 -25.66 6.63 1.49
N ILE A 93 -26.99 6.69 1.41
CA ILE A 93 -27.83 7.19 2.50
C ILE A 93 -28.32 5.98 3.31
N ASP A 94 -28.03 5.96 4.60
CA ASP A 94 -28.41 4.87 5.49
C ASP A 94 -29.90 4.90 5.84
N LYS A 95 -30.34 3.91 6.62
CA LYS A 95 -31.75 3.78 7.06
C LYS A 95 -32.24 4.95 7.92
N ASN A 96 -31.34 5.73 8.50
CA ASN A 96 -31.64 6.91 9.32
C ASN A 96 -31.63 8.20 8.49
N GLY A 97 -31.31 8.14 7.19
CA GLY A 97 -31.18 9.29 6.31
C GLY A 97 -29.80 9.95 6.35
N GLU A 98 -28.80 9.31 6.98
CA GLU A 98 -27.45 9.86 7.15
C GLU A 98 -26.50 9.40 6.03
N LYS A 99 -25.53 10.24 5.67
CA LYS A 99 -24.49 9.88 4.70
C LYS A 99 -23.52 8.88 5.32
N ALA A 100 -23.45 7.69 4.75
CA ALA A 100 -22.53 6.64 5.12
C ALA A 100 -21.55 6.31 3.99
N TYR A 101 -20.39 5.76 4.34
CA TYR A 101 -19.32 5.42 3.40
C TYR A 101 -19.29 3.91 3.13
N ILE A 102 -18.95 3.52 1.90
CA ILE A 102 -18.91 2.12 1.46
C ILE A 102 -17.45 1.63 1.48
N PRO A 103 -17.02 0.83 2.47
CA PRO A 103 -15.69 0.24 2.45
C PRO A 103 -15.58 -0.79 1.33
N SER A 104 -14.41 -0.87 0.70
CA SER A 104 -14.13 -1.87 -0.31
C SER A 104 -13.85 -3.23 0.34
N LYS A 105 -14.59 -4.25 -0.09
CA LYS A 105 -14.38 -5.65 0.33
C LYS A 105 -12.97 -6.16 0.02
N TYR A 106 -12.27 -5.55 -0.94
CA TYR A 106 -10.94 -5.99 -1.37
C TYR A 106 -9.84 -5.71 -0.36
N TYR A 107 -10.12 -4.93 0.70
CA TYR A 107 -9.21 -4.73 1.83
C TYR A 107 -9.32 -5.85 2.88
N ALA A 108 -10.29 -6.75 2.77
CA ALA A 108 -10.40 -7.89 3.69
C ALA A 108 -9.15 -8.80 3.57
N PRO A 109 -8.67 -9.40 4.67
CA PRO A 109 -7.47 -10.23 4.65
C PRO A 109 -7.51 -11.35 3.60
N ASN A 110 -8.64 -12.03 3.44
CA ASN A 110 -8.77 -13.10 2.44
C ASN A 110 -8.57 -12.61 0.99
N ASN A 111 -8.80 -11.32 0.71
CA ASN A 111 -8.59 -10.72 -0.61
C ASN A 111 -7.16 -10.23 -0.78
N ILE A 112 -6.58 -9.58 0.23
CA ILE A 112 -5.20 -9.08 0.21
C ILE A 112 -4.20 -10.24 0.19
N PHE A 113 -4.29 -11.16 1.15
CA PHE A 113 -3.26 -12.19 1.39
C PHE A 113 -3.44 -13.45 0.54
N ASN A 114 -4.41 -13.50 -0.39
CA ASN A 114 -4.52 -14.62 -1.32
C ASN A 114 -3.56 -14.43 -2.51
N CYS A 115 -2.25 -14.48 -2.27
CA CYS A 115 -1.18 -14.41 -3.26
C CYS A 115 0.17 -14.91 -2.71
N ASN A 116 1.17 -15.05 -3.60
CA ASN A 116 2.52 -15.52 -3.25
C ASN A 116 3.35 -14.48 -2.46
N TYR A 117 2.88 -13.24 -2.34
CA TYR A 117 3.58 -12.17 -1.61
C TYR A 117 3.26 -12.14 -0.10
N THR A 118 2.42 -13.06 0.38
CA THR A 118 1.97 -13.10 1.77
C THR A 118 3.08 -13.00 2.82
N PRO A 119 4.20 -13.74 2.73
CA PRO A 119 5.28 -13.62 3.72
C PRO A 119 5.85 -12.20 3.81
N TYR A 120 5.98 -11.52 2.67
CA TYR A 120 6.50 -10.16 2.57
C TYR A 120 5.47 -9.12 3.03
N TYR A 121 4.18 -9.36 2.80
CA TYR A 121 3.13 -8.51 3.36
C TYR A 121 3.15 -8.54 4.90
N PHE A 122 3.39 -9.70 5.52
CA PHE A 122 3.58 -9.77 6.97
C PHE A 122 4.83 -9.03 7.43
N GLU A 123 5.91 -9.06 6.65
CA GLU A 123 7.10 -8.26 6.96
C GLU A 123 6.80 -6.76 6.93
N ALA A 124 6.04 -6.27 5.94
CA ALA A 124 5.58 -4.88 5.90
C ALA A 124 4.74 -4.49 7.12
N ILE A 125 3.89 -5.40 7.61
CA ILE A 125 3.11 -5.18 8.83
C ILE A 125 4.02 -5.10 10.06
N LYS A 126 5.02 -5.98 10.19
CA LYS A 126 5.99 -5.89 11.29
C LYS A 126 6.74 -4.56 11.26
N ILE A 127 7.20 -4.13 10.08
CA ILE A 127 7.86 -2.85 9.88
C ILE A 127 6.94 -1.71 10.34
N ARG A 128 5.67 -1.73 9.92
CA ARG A 128 4.69 -0.69 10.26
C ARG A 128 4.50 -0.48 11.75
N TYR A 129 4.54 -1.57 12.52
CA TYR A 129 4.30 -1.56 13.97
C TYR A 129 5.57 -1.77 14.80
N GLU A 130 6.75 -1.66 14.17
CA GLU A 130 8.05 -1.78 14.83
C GLU A 130 8.20 -3.09 15.63
N ILE A 131 7.60 -4.17 15.11
CA ILE A 131 7.64 -5.49 15.73
C ILE A 131 8.95 -6.17 15.30
N PHE A 132 9.99 -5.96 16.10
CA PHE A 132 11.25 -6.69 15.98
C PHE A 132 11.12 -8.03 16.70
N MET A 133 11.16 -9.13 15.94
CA MET A 133 11.33 -10.49 16.47
C MET A 133 12.76 -10.95 16.29
#